data_AF-A0A6M0RMT0-F1
#
_entry.id   AF-A0A6M0RMT0-F1
#
_cell.length_a   1.000
_cell.length_b   1.000
_cell.length_c   1.000
_cell.angle_alpha   90.00
_cell.angle_beta   90.00
_cell.angle_gamma   90.00
#
_symmetry.space_group_name_H-M   'P 1'
#
loop_
_entity.id
_entity.type
_entity.pdbx_description
1 polymer ?
#
loop_
_entity_poly.entity_id
_entity_poly.type
_entity_poly.pdbx_seq_one_letter_code
_entity_poly.pdbx_strand_id
1 'polypeptide(L)'
;MKVSISLAASFLLAMLPLSKASEATWPVVLQKQSIPGLSDCQVQLLTLSSRASDLEFQMQLLTQRQIRLAYIRIALFNNLSSLSPSSSRYHVIQRQIAEVRRQMAPLMNQREQLRVQTSDVRAQMNALSCR
;
A
#
# COMPACT_ATOMS: atom_id res chain seq x y z
N MET A 1 -25.30 -47.39 -3.37
CA MET A 1 -25.47 -46.65 -4.64
C MET A 1 -26.78 -45.88 -4.57
N LYS A 2 -26.75 -44.58 -4.92
CA LYS A 2 -27.86 -43.64 -5.19
C LYS A 2 -28.77 -43.28 -4.00
N VAL A 3 -28.42 -42.17 -3.33
CA VAL A 3 -29.40 -41.28 -2.70
C VAL A 3 -29.56 -40.09 -3.64
N SER A 4 -30.79 -39.86 -4.10
CA SER A 4 -31.19 -38.69 -4.87
C SER A 4 -32.49 -38.18 -4.25
N ILE A 5 -32.54 -36.88 -3.94
CA ILE A 5 -33.66 -35.90 -3.99
C ILE A 5 -32.99 -34.60 -3.49
N SER A 6 -32.58 -33.61 -4.30
CA SER A 6 -33.30 -32.76 -5.28
C SER A 6 -33.95 -31.51 -4.65
N LEU A 7 -33.37 -30.35 -5.02
CA LEU A 7 -33.91 -28.97 -5.15
C LEU A 7 -34.56 -28.29 -3.93
N ALA A 8 -34.01 -27.20 -3.37
CA ALA A 8 -33.82 -25.82 -3.88
C ALA A 8 -35.00 -24.87 -3.53
N ALA A 9 -34.62 -23.66 -3.08
CA ALA A 9 -35.43 -22.43 -2.96
C ALA A 9 -36.39 -22.39 -1.74
N SER A 10 -36.61 -21.31 -0.97
CA SER A 10 -36.36 -19.87 -1.09
C SER A 10 -36.34 -19.28 0.35
N PHE A 11 -35.40 -18.40 0.70
CA PHE A 11 -35.62 -16.95 0.86
C PHE A 11 -37.05 -16.52 1.25
N LEU A 12 -37.23 -16.06 2.50
CA LEU A 12 -37.92 -14.80 2.81
C LEU A 12 -37.69 -14.34 4.26
N LEU A 13 -37.48 -13.03 4.39
CA LEU A 13 -37.09 -12.23 5.55
C LEU A 13 -38.11 -12.24 6.72
N ALA A 14 -37.57 -12.15 7.94
CA ALA A 14 -38.13 -11.35 9.04
C ALA A 14 -36.93 -10.84 9.89
N MET A 15 -36.38 -9.64 9.64
CA MET A 15 -36.73 -8.33 10.23
C MET A 15 -36.63 -8.22 11.77
N LEU A 16 -35.40 -7.92 12.24
CA LEU A 16 -34.96 -7.08 13.40
C LEU A 16 -35.48 -7.37 14.85
N PRO A 17 -34.80 -6.89 15.93
CA PRO A 17 -33.58 -6.07 15.98
C PRO A 17 -32.43 -6.65 16.84
N LEU A 18 -31.18 -6.46 16.37
CA LEU A 18 -29.97 -6.63 17.18
C LEU A 18 -29.74 -5.37 18.02
N SER A 19 -30.11 -5.42 19.29
CA SER A 19 -29.70 -4.45 20.30
C SER A 19 -28.62 -5.09 21.18
N LYS A 20 -27.51 -4.36 21.34
CA LYS A 20 -26.35 -4.62 22.22
C LYS A 20 -25.31 -5.65 21.77
N ALA A 21 -24.21 -5.12 21.24
CA ALA A 21 -22.84 -5.62 21.49
C ALA A 21 -21.86 -4.45 21.29
N SER A 22 -21.78 -3.56 22.28
CA SER A 22 -20.54 -3.26 23.03
C SER A 22 -19.23 -3.67 22.34
N GLU A 23 -18.50 -2.65 21.90
CA GLU A 23 -17.05 -2.47 22.08
C GLU A 23 -16.24 -3.74 22.37
N ALA A 24 -15.59 -4.26 21.33
CA ALA A 24 -14.39 -5.07 21.49
C ALA A 24 -13.28 -4.44 20.65
N THR A 25 -12.75 -3.33 21.18
CA THR A 25 -11.46 -2.77 20.82
C THR A 25 -10.40 -3.80 21.22
N TRP A 26 -9.90 -4.60 20.29
CA TRP A 26 -8.74 -5.45 20.55
C TRP A 26 -7.48 -4.60 20.47
N PRO A 27 -6.70 -4.39 21.54
CA PRO A 27 -5.35 -3.94 21.38
C PRO A 27 -4.54 -5.15 20.90
N VAL A 28 -3.99 -5.07 19.69
CA VAL A 28 -2.93 -5.99 19.26
C VAL A 28 -1.68 -5.62 20.06
N VAL A 29 -1.62 -6.09 21.31
CA VAL A 29 -0.38 -6.15 22.07
C VAL A 29 0.42 -7.28 21.44
N LEU A 30 1.38 -6.93 20.58
CA LEU A 30 2.41 -7.87 20.12
C LEU A 30 3.26 -8.24 21.33
N GLN A 31 2.81 -9.26 22.05
CA GLN A 31 3.54 -9.92 23.11
C GLN A 31 4.80 -10.51 22.47
N LYS A 32 5.96 -10.12 23.00
CA LYS A 32 7.30 -10.55 22.59
C LYS A 32 7.47 -12.05 22.87
N GLN A 33 6.80 -12.90 22.10
CA GLN A 33 6.97 -14.35 22.16
C GLN A 33 8.28 -14.67 21.46
N SER A 34 9.32 -14.89 22.26
CA SER A 34 10.57 -15.52 21.83
C SER A 34 10.22 -16.87 21.20
N ILE A 35 10.43 -17.01 19.89
CA ILE A 35 10.26 -18.28 19.18
C ILE A 35 11.28 -19.27 19.80
N PRO A 36 10.83 -20.39 20.41
CA PRO A 36 11.75 -21.32 21.04
C PRO A 36 12.68 -21.93 19.99
N GLY A 37 13.99 -21.68 20.14
CA GLY A 37 15.04 -22.29 19.30
C GLY A 37 15.84 -21.33 18.42
N LEU A 38 15.49 -20.04 18.33
CA LEU A 38 16.30 -19.05 17.60
C LEU A 38 17.19 -18.23 18.54
N SER A 39 18.44 -18.02 18.14
CA SER A 39 19.32 -17.06 18.83
C SER A 39 18.86 -15.63 18.56
N ASP A 40 19.18 -14.69 19.46
CA ASP A 40 18.86 -13.27 19.29
C ASP A 40 19.41 -12.71 17.96
N CYS A 41 20.58 -13.21 17.52
CA CYS A 41 21.17 -12.83 16.24
C CYS A 41 20.33 -13.31 15.04
N GLN A 42 19.78 -14.52 15.10
CA GLN A 42 18.88 -15.03 14.05
C GLN A 42 17.57 -14.23 14.00
N VAL A 43 17.00 -13.89 15.14
CA VAL A 43 15.78 -13.06 15.21
C VAL A 43 16.05 -11.67 14.62
N GLN A 44 17.19 -11.06 14.93
CA GLN A 44 17.59 -9.76 14.36
C GLN A 44 17.80 -9.83 12.85
N LEU A 45 18.46 -10.86 12.35
CA LEU A 45 18.69 -11.04 10.92
C LEU A 45 17.35 -11.22 10.17
N LEU A 46 16.44 -12.05 10.69
CA LEU A 46 15.10 -12.22 10.11
C LEU A 46 14.32 -10.90 10.09
N THR A 47 14.41 -10.13 11.18
CA THR A 47 13.75 -8.82 11.28
C THR A 47 14.29 -7.84 10.24
N LEU A 48 15.61 -7.73 10.10
CA LEU A 48 16.23 -6.86 9.09
C LEU A 48 15.93 -7.32 7.67
N SER A 49 15.86 -8.64 7.44
CA SER A 49 15.52 -9.22 6.15
C SER A 49 14.07 -8.90 5.76
N SER A 50 13.13 -9.05 6.69
CA SER A 50 11.73 -8.64 6.50
C SER A 50 11.64 -7.15 6.18
N ARG A 51 12.33 -6.31 6.95
CA ARG A 51 12.35 -4.87 6.73
C ARG A 51 12.97 -4.49 5.39
N ALA A 52 14.00 -5.21 4.93
CA ALA A 52 14.57 -5.02 3.61
C ALA A 52 13.55 -5.32 2.50
N SER A 53 12.85 -6.45 2.59
CA SER A 53 11.78 -6.81 1.64
C SER A 53 10.63 -5.79 1.63
N ASP A 54 10.23 -5.29 2.80
CA ASP A 54 9.19 -4.24 2.89
C ASP A 54 9.62 -2.95 2.19
N LEU A 55 10.87 -2.52 2.40
CA LEU A 55 11.42 -1.33 1.75
C LEU A 55 11.52 -1.50 0.23
N GLU A 56 11.91 -2.68 -0.24
CA GLU A 56 11.92 -3.01 -1.67
C GLU A 56 10.51 -2.94 -2.27
N PHE A 57 9.52 -3.52 -1.59
CA PHE A 57 8.13 -3.45 -2.02
C PHE A 57 7.62 -2.00 -2.05
N GLN A 58 7.92 -1.20 -1.02
CA GLN A 58 7.55 0.21 -0.99
C GLN A 58 8.20 1.00 -2.13
N MET A 59 9.47 0.71 -2.46
CA MET A 59 10.16 1.34 -3.57
C MET A 59 9.52 0.99 -4.92
N GLN A 60 9.11 -0.26 -5.11
CA GLN A 60 8.37 -0.69 -6.30
C GLN A 60 7.03 0.05 -6.40
N LEU A 61 6.28 0.15 -5.30
CA LEU A 61 5.01 0.85 -5.26
C LEU A 61 5.15 2.34 -5.58
N LEU A 62 6.14 3.02 -5.03
CA LEU A 62 6.43 4.42 -5.37
C LEU A 62 6.76 4.58 -6.84
N THR A 63 7.57 3.68 -7.39
CA THR A 63 7.94 3.69 -8.81
C THR A 63 6.70 3.52 -9.70
N GLN A 64 5.82 2.57 -9.37
CA GLN A 64 4.56 2.39 -10.08
C GLN A 64 3.67 3.64 -10.01
N ARG A 65 3.54 4.27 -8.83
CA ARG A 65 2.77 5.51 -8.66
C ARG A 65 3.33 6.64 -9.51
N GLN A 66 4.65 6.81 -9.57
CA GLN A 66 5.28 7.82 -10.40
C GLN A 66 5.03 7.60 -11.89
N ILE A 67 5.15 6.36 -12.37
CA ILE A 67 4.85 5.99 -13.76
C ILE A 67 3.39 6.32 -14.08
N ARG A 68 2.46 5.96 -13.18
CA ARG A 68 1.03 6.25 -13.36
C ARG A 68 0.75 7.75 -13.46
N LEU A 69 1.33 8.56 -12.57
CA LEU A 69 1.16 10.02 -12.63
C LEU A 69 1.79 10.63 -13.89
N ALA A 70 2.95 10.13 -14.32
CA ALA A 70 3.57 10.55 -15.57
C ALA A 70 2.67 10.25 -16.78
N TYR A 71 2.10 9.05 -16.85
CA TYR A 71 1.14 8.68 -17.89
C TYR A 71 -0.10 9.58 -17.89
N ILE A 72 -0.73 9.79 -16.72
CA ILE A 72 -1.89 10.68 -16.59
C ILE A 72 -1.54 12.09 -17.05
N ARG A 73 -0.38 12.62 -16.62
CA ARG A 73 0.08 13.93 -17.03
C ARG A 73 0.18 14.03 -18.55
N ILE A 74 0.81 13.07 -19.22
CA ILE A 74 0.95 13.04 -20.68
C ILE A 74 -0.44 13.03 -21.35
N ALA A 75 -1.34 12.17 -20.89
CA ALA A 75 -2.71 12.08 -21.42
C ALA A 75 -3.46 13.42 -21.28
N LEU A 76 -3.35 14.08 -20.13
CA LEU A 76 -3.95 15.39 -19.91
C LEU A 76 -3.35 16.47 -20.82
N PHE A 77 -2.03 16.46 -21.04
CA PHE A 77 -1.38 17.39 -21.98
C PHE A 77 -1.87 17.21 -23.41
N ASN A 78 -2.02 15.97 -23.87
CA ASN A 78 -2.55 15.67 -25.20
C ASN A 78 -4.03 16.11 -25.35
N ASN A 79 -4.82 15.95 -24.29
CA ASN A 79 -6.19 16.45 -24.30
C ASN A 79 -6.23 17.98 -24.31
N LEU A 80 -5.34 18.65 -23.58
CA LEU A 80 -5.28 20.11 -23.53
C LEU A 80 -4.83 20.72 -24.87
N SER A 81 -3.91 20.07 -25.59
CA SER A 81 -3.39 20.57 -26.87
C SER A 81 -4.42 20.58 -28.00
N SER A 82 -5.51 19.81 -27.88
CA SER A 82 -6.62 19.81 -28.84
C SER A 82 -7.73 20.81 -28.50
N LEU A 83 -7.63 21.54 -27.38
CA LEU A 83 -8.65 22.47 -26.92
C LEU A 83 -8.25 23.94 -27.13
N SER A 84 -9.24 24.77 -27.44
CA SER A 84 -9.07 26.23 -27.41
C SER A 84 -8.89 26.72 -25.96
N PRO A 85 -8.00 27.69 -25.70
CA PRO A 85 -7.83 28.31 -24.38
C PRO A 85 -9.10 28.95 -23.80
N SER A 86 -10.05 29.35 -24.64
CA SER A 86 -11.34 29.91 -24.22
C SER A 86 -12.36 28.86 -23.75
N SER A 87 -12.07 27.58 -23.93
CA SER A 87 -12.96 26.49 -23.52
C SER A 87 -12.96 26.31 -22.01
N SER A 88 -14.13 26.15 -21.40
CA SER A 88 -14.24 25.78 -19.98
C SER A 88 -13.50 24.48 -19.65
N ARG A 89 -13.44 23.52 -20.60
CA ARG A 89 -12.68 22.27 -20.46
C ARG A 89 -11.17 22.49 -20.39
N TYR A 90 -10.64 23.50 -21.08
CA TYR A 90 -9.22 23.85 -21.04
C TYR A 90 -8.78 24.14 -19.60
N HIS A 91 -9.50 25.03 -18.91
CA HIS A 91 -9.18 25.40 -17.53
C HIS A 91 -9.36 24.27 -16.52
N VAL A 92 -10.25 23.31 -16.79
CA VAL A 92 -10.40 22.10 -15.95
C VAL A 92 -9.18 21.20 -16.09
N ILE A 93 -8.76 20.90 -17.33
CA ILE A 93 -7.60 20.04 -17.59
C ILE A 93 -6.32 20.71 -17.10
N GLN A 94 -6.18 22.03 -17.26
CA GLN A 94 -5.04 22.80 -16.73
C GLN A 94 -4.92 22.65 -15.20
N ARG A 95 -6.05 22.71 -14.48
CA ARG A 95 -6.08 22.47 -13.02
C ARG A 95 -5.71 21.03 -12.67
N GLN A 96 -6.16 20.04 -13.43
CA GLN A 96 -5.78 18.64 -13.23
C GLN A 96 -4.27 18.41 -13.46
N ILE A 97 -3.67 19.03 -14.47
CA ILE A 97 -2.21 18.98 -14.69
C ILE A 97 -1.46 19.57 -13.49
N ALA A 98 -1.93 20.69 -12.95
CA ALA A 98 -1.33 21.31 -11.76
C ALA A 98 -1.46 20.40 -10.52
N GLU A 99 -2.58 19.70 -10.37
CA GLU A 99 -2.80 18.73 -9.31
C GLU A 99 -1.83 17.55 -9.42
N VAL A 100 -1.69 16.95 -10.60
CA VAL A 100 -0.73 15.85 -10.84
C VAL A 100 0.71 16.28 -10.53
N ARG A 101 1.09 17.51 -10.87
CA ARG A 101 2.40 18.07 -10.50
C ARG A 101 2.58 18.18 -8.99
N ARG A 102 1.56 18.63 -8.26
CA ARG A 102 1.58 18.71 -6.79
C ARG A 102 1.71 17.33 -6.15
N GLN A 103 1.13 16.29 -6.74
CA GLN A 103 1.26 14.91 -6.27
C GLN A 103 2.64 14.29 -6.55
N MET A 104 3.39 14.76 -7.56
CA MET A 104 4.72 14.22 -7.87
C MET A 104 5.79 14.60 -6.84
N ALA A 105 5.74 15.82 -6.28
CA ALA A 105 6.72 16.31 -5.31
C ALA A 105 6.86 15.42 -4.05
N PRO A 106 5.77 15.05 -3.33
CA PRO A 106 5.90 14.18 -2.16
C PRO A 106 6.41 12.78 -2.49
N LEU A 107 6.14 12.25 -3.70
CA LEU A 107 6.67 10.95 -4.11
C LEU A 107 8.20 10.96 -4.27
N MET A 108 8.80 12.11 -4.65
CA MET A 108 10.25 12.24 -4.72
C MET A 108 10.87 12.26 -3.33
N ASN A 109 10.28 12.99 -2.40
CA ASN A 109 10.72 13.00 -1.00
C ASN A 109 10.60 11.60 -0.35
N GLN A 110 9.49 10.91 -0.59
CA GLN A 110 9.30 9.54 -0.11
C GLN A 110 10.34 8.58 -0.68
N ARG A 111 10.70 8.71 -1.96
CA ARG A 111 11.77 7.89 -2.56
C ARG A 111 13.10 8.09 -1.85
N GLU A 112 13.49 9.34 -1.56
CA GLU A 112 14.76 9.60 -0.88
C GLU A 112 14.76 9.05 0.54
N GLN A 113 13.65 9.20 1.27
CA GLN A 113 13.50 8.61 2.60
C GLN A 113 13.67 7.09 2.58
N LEU A 114 13.03 6.40 1.62
CA LEU A 114 13.19 4.96 1.46
C LEU A 114 14.64 4.59 1.11
N ARG A 115 15.31 5.37 0.25
CA ARG A 115 16.71 5.14 -0.11
C ARG A 115 17.63 5.20 1.12
N VAL A 116 17.43 6.19 1.99
CA VAL A 116 18.15 6.31 3.27
C VAL A 116 17.85 5.10 4.16
N GLN A 117 16.58 4.74 4.34
CA GLN A 117 16.19 3.59 5.16
C GLN A 117 16.76 2.26 4.65
N THR A 118 16.81 2.05 3.33
CA THR A 118 17.43 0.87 2.73
C THR A 118 18.93 0.83 3.00
N SER A 119 19.60 1.99 2.91
CA SER A 119 21.01 2.10 3.28
C SER A 119 21.25 1.74 4.74
N ASP A 120 20.40 2.24 5.65
CA ASP A 120 20.50 1.98 7.08
C ASP A 120 20.29 0.50 7.41
N VAL A 121 19.29 -0.15 6.79
CA VAL A 121 19.06 -1.61 6.95
C VAL A 121 20.28 -2.39 6.50
N ARG A 122 20.84 -2.05 5.33
CA ARG A 122 22.04 -2.71 4.82
C ARG A 122 23.23 -2.53 5.75
N ALA A 123 23.42 -1.33 6.29
CA ALA A 123 24.48 -1.06 7.26
C ALA A 123 24.29 -1.89 8.53
N GLN A 124 23.06 -1.99 9.05
CA GLN A 124 22.73 -2.82 10.20
C GLN A 124 23.01 -4.31 9.93
N MET A 125 22.61 -4.83 8.77
CA MET A 125 22.89 -6.22 8.38
C MET A 125 24.39 -6.50 8.29
N ASN A 126 25.17 -5.57 7.73
CA ASN A 126 26.63 -5.71 7.64
C ASN A 126 27.31 -5.62 9.01
N ALA A 127 26.73 -4.88 9.95
CA ALA A 127 27.23 -4.74 11.32
C ALA A 127 26.85 -5.93 12.22
N LEU A 128 25.85 -6.73 11.84
CA LEU A 128 25.50 -7.95 12.56
C LEU A 128 26.62 -8.99 12.38
N SER A 129 27.49 -9.08 13.37
CA SER A 129 28.48 -10.14 13.48
C SER A 129 27.90 -11.29 14.31
N CYS A 130 27.12 -12.17 13.68
CA CYS A 130 26.77 -13.47 14.28
C CYS A 130 28.03 -14.36 14.22
N ARG A 131 28.69 -14.56 15.38
CA ARG A 131 29.72 -15.59 15.55
C ARG A 131 29.10 -16.88 16.05
#